data_AF-A0A0D5NP54-F1
#
_entry.id   AF-A0A0D5NP54-F1
#
_cell.length_a   1.000
_cell.length_b   1.000
_cell.length_c   1.000
_cell.angle_alpha   90.00
_cell.angle_beta   90.00
_cell.angle_gamma   90.00
#
_symmetry.space_group_name_H-M   'P 1'
#
loop_
_entity.id
_entity.type
_entity.pdbx_description
1 polymer ?
#
loop_
_entity_poly.entity_id
_entity_poly.type
_entity_poly.pdbx_seq_one_letter_code
_entity_poly.pdbx_strand_id
1 'polypeptide(L)' 'MSLTLVCECGNNVHFFETGETEEYNVALLEAEDDDVVQVALRVDGMLLRCRFCQRGYKILPTL' A
#
# COMPACT_ATOMS: atom_id res chain seq x y z
N MET A 1 -13.21 1.04 2.38
CA MET A 1 -11.79 1.31 2.70
C MET A 1 -11.26 0.14 3.49
N SER A 2 -10.25 -0.53 2.96
CA SER A 2 -9.74 -1.79 3.52
C SER A 2 -8.36 -1.63 4.16
N LEU A 3 -7.58 -0.61 3.74
CA LEU A 3 -6.31 -0.25 4.35
C LEU A 3 -6.03 1.25 4.21
N THR A 4 -5.31 1.84 5.18
CA THR A 4 -4.92 3.26 5.18
C THR A 4 -3.45 3.42 5.52
N LEU A 5 -2.70 4.17 4.71
CA LEU A 5 -1.35 4.63 5.03
C LEU A 5 -1.43 6.07 5.56
N VAL A 6 -1.06 6.28 6.82
CA VAL A 6 -0.92 7.63 7.40
C VAL A 6 0.56 7.96 7.57
N CYS A 7 1.03 8.95 6.80
CA CYS A 7 2.40 9.42 6.86
C CYS A 7 2.55 10.62 7.80
N GLU A 8 3.65 10.71 8.53
CA GLU A 8 3.92 11.83 9.47
C GLU A 8 3.95 13.21 8.81
N CYS A 9 4.17 13.29 7.49
CA CYS A 9 4.12 14.56 6.76
C CYS A 9 2.69 15.05 6.48
N GLY A 10 1.67 14.36 6.98
CA GLY A 10 0.26 14.66 6.76
C GLY A 10 -0.35 14.01 5.53
N ASN A 11 0.43 13.25 4.74
CA ASN A 11 -0.12 12.49 3.61
C ASN A 11 -0.95 11.30 4.13
N ASN A 12 -2.14 11.12 3.55
CA ASN A 12 -3.03 10.01 3.86
C ASN A 12 -3.43 9.32 2.55
N VAL A 13 -3.19 8.01 2.47
CA VAL A 13 -3.49 7.23 1.27
C VAL A 13 -4.46 6.12 1.64
N HIS A 14 -5.55 6.09 0.91
CA HIS A 14 -6.64 5.14 1.11
C HIS A 14 -6.51 4.04 0.07
N PHE A 15 -6.55 2.79 0.55
CA PHE A 15 -6.58 1.61 -0.30
C PHE A 15 -7.98 0.99 -0.25
N PHE A 16 -8.49 0.66 -1.42
CA PHE A 16 -9.79 0.01 -1.60
C PHE A 16 -9.61 -1.32 -2.31
N GLU A 17 -10.49 -2.26 -1.99
CA GLU A 17 -10.55 -3.53 -2.69
C GLU A 17 -11.09 -3.28 -4.09
N THR A 18 -10.33 -3.67 -5.10
CA THR A 18 -10.91 -3.92 -6.42
C THR A 18 -11.72 -5.20 -6.26
N GLY A 19 -12.99 -5.23 -6.69
CA GLY A 19 -13.90 -6.36 -6.45
C GLY A 19 -13.47 -7.71 -7.08
N GLU A 20 -12.23 -7.80 -7.53
CA GLU A 20 -11.55 -8.99 -8.00
C GLU A 20 -11.00 -9.74 -6.77
N THR A 21 -11.71 -10.81 -6.40
CA THR A 21 -11.18 -11.83 -5.50
C THR A 21 -10.50 -12.88 -6.36
N GLU A 22 -9.18 -12.98 -6.30
CA GLU A 22 -8.44 -14.00 -7.04
C GLU A 22 -8.62 -15.41 -6.43
N GLU A 23 -8.17 -16.45 -7.16
CA GLU A 23 -7.90 -17.75 -6.54
C GLU A 23 -7.09 -17.49 -5.26
N TYR A 24 -7.43 -18.18 -4.15
CA TYR A 24 -6.87 -17.98 -2.79
C TYR A 24 -7.55 -16.94 -1.88
N ASN A 25 -8.71 -16.37 -2.22
CA ASN A 25 -9.42 -15.38 -1.37
C ASN A 25 -8.56 -14.15 -1.04
N VAL A 26 -7.70 -13.75 -1.99
CA VAL A 26 -6.91 -12.53 -1.86
C VAL A 26 -7.71 -11.39 -2.48
N ALA A 27 -7.91 -10.33 -1.71
CA ALA A 27 -8.49 -9.10 -2.22
C ALA A 27 -7.36 -8.22 -2.76
N LEU A 28 -7.47 -7.81 -4.02
CA LEU A 28 -6.54 -6.87 -4.63
C LEU A 28 -6.83 -5.46 -4.12
N LEU A 29 -5.79 -4.74 -3.71
CA LEU A 29 -5.90 -3.39 -3.19
C LEU A 29 -5.30 -2.38 -4.17
N GLU A 30 -6.07 -1.33 -4.46
CA GLU A 30 -5.61 -0.17 -5.23
C GLU A 30 -5.62 1.08 -4.36
N ALA A 31 -4.65 1.97 -4.60
CA ALA A 31 -4.62 3.28 -3.97
C ALA A 31 -5.63 4.22 -4.66
N GLU A 32 -6.34 5.03 -3.89
CA GLU A 32 -7.27 6.05 -4.42
C GLU A 32 -6.57 7.08 -5.31
N ASP A 33 -5.30 7.35 -5.01
CA ASP A 33 -4.43 8.22 -5.79
C ASP A 33 -3.07 7.51 -5.92
N ASP A 34 -2.68 7.16 -7.14
CA ASP A 34 -1.45 6.43 -7.45
C ASP A 34 -0.20 7.35 -7.47
N ASP A 35 -0.39 8.66 -7.46
CA ASP A 35 0.67 9.66 -7.46
C ASP A 35 1.15 10.04 -6.05
N VAL A 36 0.42 9.65 -4.99
CA VAL A 36 0.77 10.00 -3.59
C VAL A 36 1.63 8.95 -2.88
N VAL A 37 1.64 7.71 -3.38
CA VAL A 37 2.45 6.61 -2.83
C VAL A 37 3.09 5.78 -3.94
N GLN A 38 4.35 5.43 -3.76
CA GLN A 38 5.01 4.42 -4.58
C GLN A 38 4.96 3.07 -3.84
N VAL A 39 4.51 2.02 -4.53
CA VAL A 39 4.53 0.65 -4.03
C VAL A 39 5.61 -0.14 -4.76
N ALA A 40 6.41 -0.92 -4.04
CA ALA A 40 7.41 -1.81 -4.61
C ALA A 40 7.42 -3.15 -3.87
N LEU A 41 7.31 -4.25 -4.62
CA LEU A 41 7.47 -5.61 -4.11
C LEU A 41 8.96 -5.97 -4.02
N ARG A 42 9.34 -6.65 -2.94
CA ARG A 42 10.67 -7.22 -2.71
C ARG A 42 10.54 -8.68 -2.28
N VAL A 43 11.64 -9.41 -2.37
CA VAL A 43 11.72 -10.82 -1.94
C VAL A 43 11.37 -11.03 -0.46
N ASP A 44 11.51 -9.99 0.36
CA ASP A 44 11.34 -10.01 1.80
C ASP A 44 10.18 -9.14 2.29
N GLY A 45 9.23 -8.82 1.39
CA GLY A 45 8.02 -8.08 1.71
C GLY A 45 7.71 -6.95 0.73
N MET A 46 7.02 -5.93 1.22
CA MET A 46 6.57 -4.78 0.42
C MET A 46 7.12 -3.48 0.98
N LEU A 47 7.49 -2.55 0.09
CA LEU A 47 7.90 -1.19 0.43
C LEU A 47 6.84 -0.20 -0.07
N LEU A 48 6.33 0.62 0.84
CA LEU A 48 5.50 1.78 0.54
C LEU A 48 6.35 3.04 0.73
N ARG A 49 6.37 3.94 -0.24
CA ARG A 49 7.13 5.20 -0.15
C ARG A 49 6.22 6.39 -0.42
N CYS A 50 6.13 7.30 0.54
CA CYS A 50 5.40 8.56 0.37
C CYS A 50 6.08 9.41 -0.72
N ARG A 51 5.34 9.84 -1.74
CA ARG A 51 5.88 10.66 -2.85
C ARG A 51 6.19 12.10 -2.43
N PHE A 52 5.54 12.61 -1.39
CA PHE A 52 5.79 13.96 -0.88
C PHE A 52 7.07 14.07 -0.06
N CYS A 53 7.19 13.28 1.03
CA CYS A 53 8.32 13.39 1.95
C CYS A 53 9.37 12.28 1.79
N GLN A 54 9.18 11.39 0.81
CA GLN A 54 10.11 10.32 0.44
C GLN A 54 10.35 9.24 1.52
N ARG A 55 9.60 9.27 2.62
CA ARG A 55 9.72 8.30 3.70
C ARG A 55 9.20 6.93 3.26
N GLY A 56 9.94 5.88 3.60
CA GLY A 56 9.61 4.50 3.28
C GLY A 56 9.08 3.72 4.49
N TYR A 57 8.12 2.84 4.24
CA TYR A 57 7.49 1.93 5.20
C TYR A 57 7.61 0.52 4.64
N LYS A 58 8.14 -0.41 5.44
CA LYS A 58 8.31 -1.81 5.04
C LYS A 58 7.25 -2.67 5.71
N ILE A 59 6.51 -3.41 4.90
CA ILE A 59 5.58 -4.45 5.36
C ILE A 59 6.31 -5.78 5.19
N LEU A 60 6.51 -6.47 6.30
CA LEU A 60 7.15 -7.78 6.32
C LEU A 60 6.08 -8.87 6.15
N PRO A 61 6.40 -9.97 5.44
CA PRO A 61 5.54 -11.13 5.44
C PRO A 61 5.46 -11.70 6.86
N THR A 62 4.25 -12.02 7.31
CA THR A 62 4.06 -12.87 8.50
C THR A 62 4.44 -14.31 8.12
N LEU A 63 5.37 -14.89 8.89
CA LEU A 63 5.80 -16.29 8.80
C LEU A 63 4.67 -17.25 9.17
#